data_AF-A0A7K2MIC0-F1
#
_entry.id   AF-A0A7K2MIC0-F1
#
_cell.length_a   1.000
_cell.length_b   1.000
_cell.length_c   1.000
_cell.angle_alpha   90.00
_cell.angle_beta   90.00
_cell.angle_gamma   90.00
#
_symmetry.space_group_name_H-M   'P 1'
#
loop_
_entity.id
_entity.type
_entity.pdbx_description
1 polymer ?
#
loop_
_entity_poly.entity_id
_entity_poly.type
_entity_poly.pdbx_seq_one_letter_code
_entity_poly.pdbx_strand_id
1 'polypeptide(L)'
;MLAGVPHHYTADGLPVLSEALAHLTCTTVDVHTAGDHDIVVGEVVDLGAPEPGREPLIFFDGSLGPLRTGANRFHHAAPDAPATARQAS
;
A
#
# COMPACT_ATOMS: atom_id res chain seq x y z
N MET A 1 -8.47 16.36 -13.43
CA MET A 1 -7.41 17.30 -13.00
C MET A 1 -7.39 17.31 -11.48
N LEU A 2 -6.25 17.01 -10.86
CA LEU A 2 -6.02 17.03 -9.40
C LEU A 2 -5.64 18.44 -8.92
N ALA A 3 -6.40 19.45 -9.34
CA ALA A 3 -6.08 20.85 -9.07
C ALA A 3 -6.03 21.11 -7.55
N GLY A 4 -4.90 21.64 -7.07
CA GLY A 4 -4.69 21.96 -5.65
C GLY A 4 -4.34 20.78 -4.75
N VAL A 5 -4.23 19.56 -5.28
CA VAL A 5 -3.80 18.38 -4.51
C VAL A 5 -2.33 18.09 -4.82
N PRO A 6 -1.41 18.03 -3.85
CA PRO A 6 -0.02 17.64 -4.11
C PRO A 6 0.06 16.22 -4.68
N HIS A 7 0.60 16.10 -5.90
CA HIS A 7 0.80 14.83 -6.58
C HIS A 7 2.04 14.89 -7.49
N HIS A 8 2.57 13.73 -7.80
CA HIS A 8 3.55 13.51 -8.87
C HIS A 8 3.03 12.43 -9.81
N TYR A 9 3.76 12.12 -10.87
CA TYR A 9 3.38 11.10 -11.85
C TYR A 9 4.39 9.97 -11.89
N THR A 10 3.91 8.74 -12.03
CA THR A 10 4.76 7.58 -12.34
C THR A 10 5.36 7.71 -13.73
N ALA A 11 6.31 6.84 -14.08
CA ALA A 11 6.87 6.77 -15.43
C ALA A 11 5.80 6.55 -16.51
N ASP A 12 4.74 5.83 -16.18
CA ASP A 12 3.60 5.54 -17.06
C ASP A 12 2.50 6.62 -17.03
N GLY A 13 2.77 7.75 -16.36
CA GLY A 13 1.86 8.91 -16.34
C GLY A 13 0.67 8.76 -15.38
N LEU A 14 0.74 7.86 -14.40
CA LEU A 14 -0.31 7.70 -13.40
C LEU A 14 -0.09 8.65 -12.22
N PRO A 15 -1.14 9.31 -11.70
CA PRO A 15 -0.99 10.25 -10.59
C PRO A 15 -0.79 9.53 -9.26
N VAL A 16 0.21 9.95 -8.51
CA VAL A 16 0.51 9.50 -7.14
C VAL A 16 0.38 10.68 -6.20
N LEU A 17 -0.45 10.54 -5.16
CA LEU A 17 -0.59 11.55 -4.12
C LEU A 17 0.72 11.65 -3.32
N SER A 18 1.29 12.85 -3.25
CA SER A 18 2.63 13.03 -2.66
C SER A 18 2.69 12.74 -1.17
N GLU A 19 1.55 12.82 -0.46
CA GLU A 19 1.46 12.61 0.98
C GLU A 19 0.85 11.25 1.37
N ALA A 20 0.61 10.36 0.39
CA ALA A 20 0.16 9.01 0.68
C ALA A 20 1.24 8.23 1.43
N LEU A 21 0.84 7.40 2.40
CA LEU A 21 1.75 6.51 3.13
C LEU A 21 2.47 5.52 2.21
N ALA A 22 1.73 5.03 1.21
CA ALA A 22 2.22 4.17 0.15
C ALA A 22 1.32 4.29 -1.08
N HIS A 23 1.82 3.85 -2.23
CA HIS A 23 1.05 3.68 -3.44
C HIS A 23 1.38 2.35 -4.11
N LEU A 24 0.40 1.82 -4.85
CA LEU A 24 0.53 0.64 -5.70
C LEU A 24 0.08 1.03 -7.11
N THR A 25 0.92 0.78 -8.09
CA THR A 25 0.57 0.87 -9.50
C THR A 25 0.27 -0.54 -9.99
N CYS A 26 -0.89 -0.73 -10.61
CA CYS A 26 -1.33 -2.06 -11.02
C CYS A 26 -1.81 -2.09 -12.47
N THR A 27 -1.63 -3.24 -13.13
CA THR A 27 -2.37 -3.59 -14.35
C THR A 27 -3.56 -4.46 -13.97
N THR A 28 -4.76 -4.16 -14.46
CA THR A 28 -5.94 -5.00 -14.23
C THR A 28 -5.78 -6.34 -14.96
N VAL A 29 -5.90 -7.44 -14.22
CA VAL A 29 -5.76 -8.80 -14.76
C VAL A 29 -7.07 -9.61 -14.71
N ASP A 30 -8.01 -9.26 -13.83
CA ASP A 30 -9.33 -9.88 -13.78
C ASP A 30 -10.40 -8.95 -13.19
N VAL A 31 -11.66 -9.20 -13.53
CA VAL A 31 -12.83 -8.50 -12.99
C VAL A 31 -13.98 -9.50 -12.79
N HIS A 32 -14.46 -9.60 -11.56
CA HIS A 32 -15.61 -10.44 -11.20
C HIS A 32 -16.78 -9.58 -10.74
N THR A 33 -17.93 -9.68 -11.42
CA THR A 33 -19.16 -8.99 -10.98
C THR A 33 -19.74 -9.62 -9.72
N ALA A 34 -20.07 -8.79 -8.72
CA ALA A 34 -20.56 -9.20 -7.41
C ALA A 34 -21.71 -8.29 -6.94
N GLY A 35 -22.92 -8.54 -7.45
CA GLY A 35 -24.11 -7.77 -7.10
C GLY A 35 -24.08 -6.37 -7.72
N ASP A 36 -24.03 -5.35 -6.88
CA ASP A 36 -23.96 -3.94 -7.29
C ASP A 36 -22.51 -3.39 -7.36
N HIS A 37 -21.50 -4.24 -7.12
CA HIS A 37 -20.08 -3.89 -7.19
C HIS A 37 -19.28 -4.94 -7.96
N ASP A 38 -18.10 -4.54 -8.47
CA ASP A 38 -17.12 -5.46 -9.06
C ASP A 38 -15.97 -5.73 -8.09
N ILE A 39 -15.41 -6.93 -8.16
CA ILE A 39 -14.12 -7.29 -7.57
C ILE A 39 -13.08 -7.21 -8.69
N VAL A 40 -12.12 -6.28 -8.57
CA VAL A 40 -11.05 -6.07 -9.55
C VAL A 40 -9.74 -6.64 -9.01
N VAL A 41 -9.09 -7.49 -9.80
CA VAL A 41 -7.77 -8.05 -9.48
C VAL A 41 -6.71 -7.30 -10.30
N GLY A 42 -5.70 -6.77 -9.61
CA GLY A 42 -4.59 -6.04 -10.23
C GLY A 42 -3.25 -6.71 -9.95
N GLU A 43 -2.44 -6.90 -10.98
CA GLU A 43 -1.02 -7.24 -10.87
C GLU A 43 -0.24 -5.97 -10.53
N VAL A 44 0.50 -5.98 -9.41
CA VAL A 44 1.33 -4.85 -8.99
C VAL A 44 2.55 -4.77 -9.89
N VAL A 45 2.72 -3.65 -10.59
CA VAL A 45 3.86 -3.40 -11.50
C VAL A 45 4.86 -2.39 -10.92
N ASP A 46 4.43 -1.56 -9.96
CA ASP A 46 5.29 -0.62 -9.23
C ASP A 46 4.67 -0.29 -7.85
N LEU A 47 5.51 0.07 -6.88
CA LEU A 47 5.08 0.46 -5.54
C LEU A 47 6.09 1.40 -4.87
N GLY A 48 5.61 2.24 -3.95
CA GLY A 48 6.48 3.08 -3.13
C GLY A 48 5.89 3.43 -1.78
N ALA A 49 6.77 3.65 -0.80
CA ALA A 49 6.45 4.06 0.57
C ALA A 49 7.44 5.16 1.02
N PRO A 50 7.11 6.45 0.82
CA PRO A 50 8.08 7.54 0.90
C PRO A 50 8.57 7.86 2.32
N GLU A 51 7.72 7.74 3.35
CA GLU A 51 8.08 8.07 4.73
C GLU A 51 7.53 7.02 5.73
N PRO A 52 8.40 6.32 6.49
CA PRO A 52 7.95 5.47 7.58
C PRO A 52 7.47 6.30 8.78
N GLY A 53 6.63 5.71 9.63
CA GLY A 53 6.25 6.29 10.92
C GLY A 53 5.11 7.32 10.89
N ARG A 54 4.50 7.58 9.73
CA ARG A 54 3.25 8.34 9.65
C ARG A 54 2.04 7.48 10.04
N GLU A 55 1.04 8.10 10.67
CA GLU A 55 -0.17 7.42 11.10
C GLU A 55 -1.13 7.15 9.92
N PRO A 56 -1.73 5.95 9.81
CA PRO A 56 -2.74 5.67 8.79
C PRO A 56 -4.06 6.38 9.09
N LEU A 57 -4.72 6.82 8.02
CA LEU A 57 -6.11 7.26 8.06
C LEU A 57 -7.02 6.04 8.08
N ILE A 58 -7.84 5.93 9.13
CA ILE A 58 -8.80 4.85 9.35
C ILE A 58 -10.20 5.41 9.16
N PHE A 59 -11.07 4.62 8.50
CA PHE A 59 -12.51 4.85 8.47
C PHE A 59 -13.21 3.75 9.27
N PHE A 60 -13.96 4.14 10.30
CA PHE A 60 -14.75 3.23 11.12
C PHE A 60 -16.00 3.94 11.66
N ASP A 61 -17.13 3.23 11.62
CA ASP A 61 -18.42 3.71 12.14
C ASP A 61 -18.82 5.10 11.61
N GLY A 62 -18.70 5.30 10.29
CA GLY A 62 -19.06 6.57 9.65
C GLY A 62 -18.09 7.73 9.90
N SER A 63 -16.96 7.48 10.56
CA SER A 63 -16.01 8.53 10.96
C SER A 63 -14.58 8.24 10.49
N LEU A 64 -13.84 9.31 10.18
CA LEU A 64 -12.41 9.28 9.89
C LEU A 64 -11.60 9.56 11.16
N GLY A 65 -10.49 8.85 11.35
CA GLY A 65 -9.56 9.09 12.45
C GLY A 65 -8.26 8.29 12.32
N PRO A 66 -7.29 8.50 13.23
CA PRO A 66 -6.07 7.72 13.25
C PRO A 66 -6.31 6.32 13.86
N LEU A 67 -5.40 5.40 13.57
CA LEU A 67 -5.39 4.09 14.21
C LEU A 67 -5.20 4.22 15.73
N ARG A 68 -6.16 3.71 16.50
CA ARG A 68 -6.06 3.64 17.95
C ARG A 68 -5.29 2.39 18.34
N THR A 69 -4.03 2.55 18.72
CA THR A 69 -3.18 1.44 19.15
C THR A 69 -3.65 0.91 20.50
N GLY A 70 -4.32 -0.24 20.53
CA GLY A 70 -4.42 -1.09 21.71
C GLY A 70 -3.13 -1.91 21.90
N ALA A 71 -2.99 -2.66 23.00
CA ALA A 71 -1.84 -3.57 23.20
C ALA A 71 -1.60 -4.42 21.94
N ASN A 72 -0.44 -4.22 21.31
CA ASN A 72 -0.18 -4.61 19.94
C ASN A 72 -0.25 -6.14 19.77
N ARG A 73 -1.17 -6.62 18.91
CA ARG A 73 -1.42 -8.06 18.67
C ARG A 73 -0.60 -8.61 17.50
N PHE A 74 0.03 -7.72 16.73
CA PHE A 74 0.78 -8.07 15.53
C PHE A 74 2.22 -7.55 15.68
N HIS A 75 3.14 -8.45 16.04
CA HIS A 75 4.56 -8.18 16.00
C HIS A 75 5.03 -8.16 14.53
N HIS A 76 5.84 -7.17 14.16
CA HIS A 76 6.69 -7.27 12.98
C HIS A 76 7.55 -8.54 13.16
N ALA A 77 7.36 -9.55 12.32
CA ALA A 77 8.40 -10.56 12.16
C ALA A 77 9.64 -9.84 11.62
N ALA A 78 10.76 -9.97 12.31
CA ALA A 78 12.04 -9.49 11.81
C ALA A 78 12.31 -10.13 10.43
N PRO A 79 12.97 -9.42 9.49
CA PRO A 79 13.39 -10.04 8.25
C PRO A 79 14.29 -11.25 8.59
N ASP A 80 14.00 -12.40 7.99
CA ASP A 80 14.84 -13.60 8.14
C ASP A 80 16.30 -13.24 7.87
N ALA A 81 17.18 -13.61 8.79
CA ALA A 81 18.62 -13.43 8.65
C ALA A 81 19.10 -14.06 7.32
N PRO A 82 20.12 -13.48 6.65
CA PRO A 82 20.59 -14.00 5.38
C PRO A 82 21.07 -15.44 5.56
N ALA A 83 20.62 -16.33 4.66
CA ALA A 83 21.13 -17.69 4.56
C ALA A 83 22.65 -17.64 4.41
N THR A 84 23.37 -18.02 5.46
CA THR A 84 24.82 -18.10 5.42
C THR A 84 25.21 -19.21 4.44
N ALA A 85 26.09 -18.85 3.51
CA ALA A 85 26.63 -19.73 2.48
C ALA A 85 27.21 -21.01 3.11
N ARG A 86 26.73 -22.16 2.67
CA ARG A 86 27.37 -23.46 2.94
C ARG A 86 28.73 -23.46 2.25
N GLN A 87 29.80 -23.34 3.03
CA GLN A 87 31.16 -23.57 2.55
C GLN A 87 31.34 -25.04 2.14
N ALA A 88 32.05 -25.20 1.03
CA ALA A 88 32.48 -26.46 0.46
C ALA A 88 33.40 -27.24 1.40
N SER A 89 33.34 -28.56 1.28
CA SER A 89 34.44 -29.49 1.54
C SER A 89 34.48 -30.47 0.38
#